data_AF-A0A7V3BQ55-F1
#
_entry.id   AF-A0A7V3BQ55-F1
#
_cell.length_a   1.000
_cell.length_b   1.000
_cell.length_c   1.000
_cell.angle_alpha   90.00
_cell.angle_beta   90.00
_cell.angle_gamma   90.00
#
_symmetry.space_group_name_H-M   'P 1'
#
loop_
_entity.id
_entity.type
_entity.pdbx_description
1 polymer ?
#
loop_
_entity_poly.entity_id
_entity_poly.type
_entity_poly.pdbx_seq_one_letter_code
_entity_poly.pdbx_strand_id
1 'polypeptide(L)'
;MAGESHTTTDHSVIRQWVEERGGRQATVKGTGRGREEAGILRINLPGYGGEESLEEISWEEFFDKFDEKNLAFLYQDKTASGEQSRFCKFIGRSAAGEQKR
;
A
#
# COMPACT_ATOMS: atom_id res chain seq x y z
N MET A 1 -1.29 -18.72 -12.99
CA MET A 1 -1.87 -17.37 -13.16
C MET A 1 -1.38 -16.54 -11.99
N ALA A 2 -0.44 -15.62 -12.22
CA ALA A 2 0.04 -14.73 -11.17
C ALA A 2 -1.10 -13.77 -10.80
N GLY A 3 -1.35 -13.58 -9.50
CA GLY A 3 -2.43 -12.70 -9.03
C GLY A 3 -2.34 -11.32 -9.66
N GLU A 4 -3.42 -10.88 -10.31
CA GLU A 4 -3.50 -9.59 -10.97
C GLU A 4 -3.29 -8.47 -9.93
N SER A 5 -2.24 -7.67 -10.15
CA SER A 5 -1.97 -6.49 -9.35
C SER A 5 -2.59 -5.27 -10.01
N HIS A 6 -3.35 -4.50 -9.25
CA HIS A 6 -4.02 -3.29 -9.66
C HIS A 6 -3.34 -2.09 -9.04
N THR A 7 -3.26 -0.99 -9.79
CA THR A 7 -2.72 0.27 -9.30
C THR A 7 -3.80 1.34 -9.34
N THR A 8 -3.99 2.06 -8.24
CA THR A 8 -4.91 3.19 -8.15
C THR A 8 -4.25 4.36 -7.44
N THR A 9 -4.66 5.56 -7.80
CA THR A 9 -4.32 6.80 -7.08
C THR A 9 -5.55 7.43 -6.44
N ASP A 10 -6.72 6.77 -6.56
CA ASP A 10 -7.97 7.30 -6.05
C ASP A 10 -8.11 7.03 -4.55
N HIS A 11 -8.24 8.10 -3.77
CA HIS A 11 -8.30 8.04 -2.32
C HIS A 11 -9.52 7.23 -1.83
N SER A 12 -10.64 7.30 -2.55
CA SER A 12 -11.87 6.59 -2.18
C SER A 12 -11.70 5.09 -2.40
N VAL A 13 -11.06 4.69 -3.50
CA VAL A 13 -10.76 3.28 -3.79
C VAL A 13 -9.82 2.68 -2.75
N ILE A 14 -8.77 3.42 -2.38
CA ILE A 14 -7.82 2.97 -1.35
C ILE A 14 -8.56 2.77 -0.02
N ARG A 15 -9.36 3.76 0.38
CA ARG A 15 -10.13 3.71 1.62
C ARG A 15 -11.07 2.52 1.66
N GLN A 16 -11.87 2.34 0.61
CA GLN A 16 -12.80 1.21 0.54
C GLN A 16 -12.05 -0.13 0.61
N TRP A 17 -10.96 -0.29 -0.15
CA TRP A 17 -10.17 -1.53 -0.15
C TRP A 17 -9.60 -1.86 1.23
N VAL A 18 -9.16 -0.84 1.97
CA VAL A 18 -8.63 -0.99 3.33
C VAL A 18 -9.74 -1.38 4.30
N GLU A 19 -10.87 -0.66 4.28
CA GLU A 19 -12.01 -0.93 5.17
C GLU A 19 -12.63 -2.31 4.91
N GLU A 20 -12.78 -2.72 3.65
CA GLU A 20 -13.33 -4.04 3.28
C GLU A 20 -12.48 -5.21 3.81
N ARG A 21 -11.18 -4.98 4.04
CA ARG A 21 -10.25 -5.98 4.58
C ARG A 21 -9.99 -5.80 6.07
N GLY A 22 -10.74 -4.91 6.73
CA GLY A 22 -10.58 -4.57 8.14
C GLY A 22 -9.23 -3.90 8.45
N GLY A 23 -8.56 -3.36 7.43
CA GLY A 23 -7.28 -2.70 7.57
C GLY A 23 -7.39 -1.29 8.11
N ARG A 24 -6.24 -0.75 8.52
CA ARG A 24 -6.09 0.63 8.99
C ARG A 24 -4.89 1.29 8.36
N GLN A 25 -5.03 2.55 8.03
CA GLN A 25 -3.95 3.37 7.51
C GLN A 25 -2.86 3.57 8.57
N ALA A 26 -1.62 3.28 8.18
CA ALA A 26 -0.46 3.37 9.05
C ALA A 26 0.77 3.87 8.29
N THR A 27 1.80 4.25 9.01
CA THR A 27 3.09 4.66 8.46
C THR A 27 4.20 3.87 9.15
N VAL A 28 5.24 3.50 8.42
CA VAL A 28 6.39 2.83 9.05
C VAL A 28 7.26 3.87 9.74
N LYS A 29 7.60 3.63 11.02
CA LYS A 29 8.56 4.45 11.76
C LYS A 29 9.99 4.09 11.36
N GLY A 30 10.43 4.62 10.22
CA GLY A 30 11.84 4.74 9.82
C GLY A 30 12.73 3.48 9.88
N THR A 31 12.85 2.75 8.77
CA THR A 31 14.09 2.04 8.41
C THR A 31 14.29 2.15 6.90
N GLY A 32 15.06 3.16 6.49
CA GLY A 32 15.57 3.24 5.13
C GLY A 32 16.91 2.50 5.03
N ARG A 33 16.93 1.30 4.46
CA ARG A 33 18.11 0.70 3.80
C ARG A 33 17.73 -0.01 2.50
N GLY A 34 17.64 0.76 1.41
CA GLY A 34 17.38 0.25 0.08
C GLY A 34 17.08 1.38 -0.91
N ARG A 35 17.74 1.34 -2.07
CA ARG A 35 17.69 2.35 -3.14
C ARG A 35 16.31 2.50 -3.82
N GLU A 36 15.27 1.87 -3.28
CA GLU A 36 13.89 1.79 -3.81
C GLU A 36 12.83 2.15 -2.74
N GLU A 37 13.25 2.78 -1.64
CA GLU A 37 12.43 3.00 -0.44
C GLU A 37 11.65 4.31 -0.43
N ALA A 38 10.80 4.52 -1.44
CA ALA A 38 9.76 5.53 -1.38
C ALA A 38 8.51 5.06 -0.59
N GLY A 39 8.68 4.19 0.41
CA GLY A 39 7.60 3.44 1.07
C GLY A 39 7.44 3.78 2.54
N ILE A 40 6.99 5.01 2.85
CA ILE A 40 6.70 5.44 4.23
C ILE A 40 5.27 5.03 4.64
N LEU A 41 4.34 4.91 3.69
CA LEU A 41 2.94 4.54 3.95
C LEU A 41 2.71 3.03 3.92
N ARG A 42 1.85 2.53 4.81
CA ARG A 42 1.44 1.12 4.92
C ARG A 42 -0.02 1.00 5.35
N ILE A 43 -0.61 -0.16 5.10
CA ILE A 43 -1.91 -0.52 5.65
C ILE A 43 -1.68 -1.63 6.66
N ASN A 44 -2.05 -1.40 7.92
CA ASN A 44 -2.10 -2.43 8.94
C ASN A 44 -3.32 -3.32 8.69
N LEU A 45 -3.11 -4.60 8.36
CA LEU A 45 -4.20 -5.55 8.14
C LEU A 45 -4.24 -6.53 9.31
N PRO A 46 -5.44 -6.84 9.87
CA PRO A 46 -5.55 -7.73 11.02
C PRO A 46 -4.97 -9.12 10.69
N GLY A 47 -4.11 -9.62 11.57
CA GLY A 47 -3.40 -10.89 11.39
C GLY A 47 -2.13 -10.81 10.54
N TYR A 48 -1.61 -9.62 10.26
CA TYR A 48 -0.27 -9.43 9.69
C TYR A 48 0.72 -9.08 10.81
N GLY A 49 1.73 -9.93 11.04
CA GLY A 49 2.70 -9.78 12.13
C GLY A 49 3.75 -8.68 11.95
N GLY A 50 3.35 -7.52 11.40
CA GLY A 50 4.22 -6.36 11.16
C GLY A 50 3.82 -5.11 11.94
N GLU A 51 2.91 -5.26 12.91
CA GLU A 51 2.32 -4.16 13.71
C GLU A 51 3.37 -3.37 14.52
N GLU A 52 4.48 -4.01 14.88
CA GLU A 52 5.51 -3.42 15.77
C GLU A 52 6.21 -2.18 15.21
N SER A 53 6.26 -2.02 13.88
CA SER A 53 6.93 -0.89 13.21
C SER A 53 5.93 0.07 12.53
N LEU A 54 4.63 -0.14 12.73
CA LEU A 54 3.55 0.63 12.12
C LEU A 54 2.96 1.62 13.12
N GLU A 55 2.96 2.89 12.77
CA GLU A 55 2.24 3.94 13.49
C GLU A 55 0.92 4.22 12.79
N GLU A 56 -0.21 3.99 13.48
CA GLU A 56 -1.53 4.39 12.99
C GLU A 56 -1.58 5.92 12.82
N ILE A 57 -2.04 6.38 11.66
CA ILE A 57 -2.21 7.81 11.35
C ILE A 57 -3.63 8.08 10.87
N SER A 58 -4.02 9.35 10.74
CA SER A 58 -5.32 9.70 10.16
C SER A 58 -5.32 9.54 8.64
N TRP A 59 -6.50 9.37 8.04
CA TRP A 59 -6.66 9.37 6.59
C TRP A 59 -6.13 10.66 5.94
N GLU A 60 -6.31 11.79 6.61
CA GLU A 60 -5.81 13.10 6.16
C GLU A 60 -4.28 13.07 6.02
N GLU A 61 -3.56 12.75 7.10
CA GLU A 61 -2.09 12.62 7.10
C GLU A 61 -1.58 11.58 6.09
N PHE A 62 -2.34 10.49 5.92
CA PHE A 62 -2.00 9.44 5.00
C PHE A 62 -2.08 9.91 3.55
N PHE A 63 -3.19 10.56 3.17
CA PHE A 63 -3.39 11.05 1.81
C PHE A 63 -2.53 12.28 1.50
N ASP A 64 -2.28 13.13 2.49
CA ASP A 64 -1.36 14.26 2.36
C ASP A 64 0.04 13.77 1.95
N LYS A 65 0.60 12.81 2.69
CA LYS A 65 1.89 12.19 2.34
C LYS A 65 1.86 11.42 1.03
N PHE A 66 0.73 10.78 0.71
CA PHE A 66 0.55 10.02 -0.53
C PHE A 66 0.63 10.93 -1.75
N ASP A 67 -0.05 12.08 -1.69
CA ASP A 67 -0.06 13.06 -2.78
C ASP A 67 1.24 13.86 -2.83
N GLU A 68 1.77 14.31 -1.68
CA GLU A 68 3.05 15.01 -1.57
C GLU A 68 4.18 14.21 -2.25
N LYS A 69 4.23 12.91 -1.98
CA LYS A 69 5.24 12.00 -2.55
C LYS A 69 4.88 11.46 -3.93
N ASN A 70 3.76 11.89 -4.52
CA ASN A 70 3.26 11.41 -5.81
C ASN A 70 3.29 9.88 -5.91
N LEU A 71 2.69 9.23 -4.92
CA LEU A 71 2.63 7.78 -4.84
C LEU A 71 1.42 7.23 -5.61
N ALA A 72 1.44 5.93 -5.83
CA ALA A 72 0.38 5.12 -6.38
C ALA A 72 0.20 3.85 -5.53
N PHE A 73 -1.05 3.49 -5.26
CA PHE A 73 -1.42 2.32 -4.46
C PHE A 73 -1.50 1.09 -5.35
N LEU A 74 -0.48 0.24 -5.28
CA LEU A 74 -0.45 -1.07 -5.92
C LEU A 74 -1.01 -2.10 -4.94
N TYR A 75 -2.08 -2.78 -5.31
CA TYR A 75 -2.71 -3.83 -4.51
C TYR A 75 -2.95 -5.08 -5.34
N GLN A 76 -3.00 -6.24 -4.69
CA GLN A 76 -3.37 -7.50 -5.32
C GLN A 76 -4.72 -7.96 -4.77
N ASP A 77 -5.63 -8.42 -5.64
CA ASP A 77 -6.94 -8.89 -5.19
C ASP A 77 -6.89 -10.35 -4.72
N LYS A 78 -6.25 -11.22 -5.51
CA LYS A 78 -6.17 -12.68 -5.27
C LYS A 78 -4.74 -13.19 -5.35
N THR A 79 -4.39 -14.11 -4.44
CA THR A 79 -3.10 -14.82 -4.49
C THR A 79 -3.12 -15.87 -5.60
N ALA A 80 -1.96 -16.46 -5.92
CA ALA A 80 -1.89 -17.58 -6.86
C ALA A 80 -2.74 -18.80 -6.43
N SER A 81 -3.04 -18.91 -5.12
CA SER A 81 -3.92 -19.95 -4.54
C SER A 81 -5.41 -19.60 -4.62
N GLY A 82 -5.77 -18.41 -5.12
CA GLY A 82 -7.16 -17.93 -5.18
C GLY A 82 -7.67 -17.29 -3.89
N GLU A 83 -6.81 -17.13 -2.88
CA GLU A 83 -7.16 -16.52 -1.60
C GLU A 83 -7.11 -14.99 -1.68
N GLN A 84 -7.87 -14.30 -0.82
CA GLN A 84 -7.83 -12.84 -0.75
C GLN A 84 -6.42 -12.35 -0.40
N SER A 85 -5.82 -11.60 -1.31
CA SER A 85 -4.50 -11.02 -1.09
C SER A 85 -4.55 -9.86 -0.12
N ARG A 86 -3.57 -9.82 0.78
CA ARG A 86 -3.31 -8.71 1.71
C ARG A 86 -2.15 -7.84 1.23
N PHE A 87 -1.64 -8.14 0.04
CA PHE A 87 -0.50 -7.46 -0.52
C PHE A 87 -0.93 -6.10 -1.06
N CYS A 88 -0.41 -5.06 -0.43
CA CYS A 88 -0.43 -3.70 -0.95
C CYS A 88 0.94 -3.05 -0.79
N LYS A 89 1.28 -2.20 -1.74
CA LYS A 89 2.54 -1.45 -1.79
C LYS A 89 2.26 -0.07 -2.35
N PHE A 90 2.98 0.92 -1.82
CA PHE A 90 2.99 2.26 -2.38
C PHE A 90 4.23 2.38 -3.26
N ILE A 91 4.04 2.72 -4.52
CA ILE A 91 5.10 2.90 -5.49
C ILE A 91 5.05 4.34 -5.99
N GLY A 92 6.19 4.95 -6.33
CA GLY A 92 6.18 6.25 -6.97
C GLY A 92 5.47 6.19 -8.32
N ARG A 93 4.69 7.21 -8.68
CA ARG A 93 4.04 7.30 -10.00
C ARG A 93 5.02 7.08 -11.17
N SER A 94 6.28 7.50 -11.00
CA SER A 94 7.35 7.25 -11.99
C SER A 94 7.70 5.77 -12.17
N ALA A 95 7.58 4.94 -11.14
CA ALA A 95 7.86 3.51 -11.19
C ALA A 95 6.65 2.70 -11.72
N ALA A 96 5.43 3.22 -11.55
CA ALA A 96 4.21 2.57 -12.05
C ALA A 96 4.13 2.51 -13.59
N GLY A 97 4.90 3.35 -14.28
CA GLY A 97 5.01 3.35 -15.75
C GLY A 97 5.97 2.31 -16.34
N GLU A 98 6.78 1.63 -15.51
CA GLU A 98 7.85 0.73 -15.97
C GLU A 98 7.54 -0.74 -15.67
N GLN A 99 6.31 -1.15 -15.95
CA GLN A 99 5.91 -2.55 -15.91
C GLN A 99 5.46 -3.02 -17.30
N LYS A 100 6.36 -2.86 -18.29
CA LYS A 100 6.40 -3.57 -19.58
C LYS A 100 7.56 -3.03 -20.43
N ARG A 101 8.67 -3.77 -20.51
CA ARG A 101 9.41 -4.05 -21.76
C ARG A 101 10.07 -5.41 -21.66
#